data_AF-A5DG41-F1
#
_entry.id   AF-A5DG41-F1
#
_cell.length_a   1.000
_cell.length_b   1.000
_cell.length_c   1.000
_cell.angle_alpha   90.00
_cell.angle_beta   90.00
_cell.angle_gamma   90.00
#
_symmetry.space_group_name_H-M   'P 1'
#
loop_
_entity.id
_entity.type
_entity.pdbx_description
1 polymer ?
#
loop_
_entity_poly.entity_id
_entity_poly.type
_entity_poly.pdbx_seq_one_letter_code
_entity_poly.pdbx_strand_id
1 'polypeptide(L)'
;MSEQSPRDPVAASENRKPSFRFDADIFKLCTRYLEENNYHGLALIARQKGLPPFLRLRIWPILLKHHPFVLNPFLQPDNDVLNKPKHDSDQDDRAEGQLNDEDIRFNIKKDLKKYVQRLKYNSSPDINEIEMEMLEVLEKAIFKFVKKWGKIIKYDQAITWIALGLAEWLPPIENTHWVLIGRDVSSSDNLYITNIMDEYSTYIENVPDLEDYLNDVIASPQMKFSDVFERLVLVLLHSPENRTRSPSSKVNKTTLPLNGGTIEDRVSFFIYCLRKLLPELSDYFQEEQILNKFGSNDDEWLIWWLKWCGSKVWSRMDRGRIWDMILGWRLQNPKKSTAYYQDKLKLTKHQLEKLGPDVFWSVSQHDEETVDERGEPDEFKKSDSFKDLLHGLSMANISASSSNTNSPSESTSPLLTPTRRSSSSSTSLSEGIDDMNIPFSRLDPHIELVFISLALLKSKEGTLVELDQHEIRQFLSRLPTKSYNYTTRYQKYKQMKMEKEKEEDNGNGSVSSEASNSDGGSQIITNDNANSRRYDFMDNVVNEAGELWRKWFWSEAVDNE
;
A
#
# COMPACT_ATOMS: atom_id res chain seq x y z
N MET A 1 38.95 -30.89 -41.61
CA MET A 1 38.69 -29.59 -40.96
C MET A 1 37.77 -29.83 -39.79
N SER A 2 38.37 -30.29 -38.69
CA SER A 2 37.86 -30.30 -37.31
C SER A 2 37.95 -28.86 -36.79
N GLU A 3 37.14 -28.29 -35.89
CA GLU A 3 36.13 -28.76 -34.94
C GLU A 3 35.08 -27.64 -34.82
N GLN A 4 33.81 -27.95 -34.99
CA GLN A 4 32.73 -27.13 -34.45
C GLN A 4 32.46 -27.63 -33.03
N SER A 5 32.96 -26.91 -32.02
CA SER A 5 32.44 -27.07 -30.67
C SER A 5 31.13 -26.30 -30.55
N PRO A 6 30.00 -26.97 -30.21
CA PRO A 6 28.70 -26.33 -30.12
C PRO A 6 28.68 -25.42 -28.88
N ARG A 7 28.36 -24.14 -29.09
CA ARG A 7 28.03 -23.21 -28.01
C ARG A 7 26.80 -23.74 -27.29
N ASP A 8 26.97 -24.13 -26.03
CA ASP A 8 25.85 -24.47 -25.14
C ASP A 8 24.79 -23.37 -25.18
N PRO A 9 23.51 -23.72 -25.41
CA PRO A 9 22.43 -22.76 -25.41
C PRO A 9 22.32 -22.17 -24.01
N VAL A 10 22.44 -20.84 -23.94
CA VAL A 10 22.16 -20.01 -22.77
C VAL A 10 20.94 -20.58 -22.06
N ALA A 11 21.17 -21.13 -20.87
CA ALA A 11 20.16 -21.76 -20.03
C ALA A 11 18.87 -20.95 -20.11
N ALA A 12 17.85 -21.56 -20.71
CA ALA A 12 16.48 -21.05 -20.67
C ALA A 12 16.22 -20.64 -19.23
N SER A 13 15.84 -19.38 -19.04
CA SER A 13 15.53 -18.84 -17.72
C SER A 13 14.53 -19.78 -17.06
N GLU A 14 14.98 -20.63 -16.15
CA GLU A 14 14.11 -21.46 -15.33
C GLU A 14 12.98 -20.56 -14.84
N ASN A 15 11.74 -20.97 -15.10
CA ASN A 15 10.52 -20.37 -14.58
C ASN A 15 10.59 -20.39 -13.04
N ARG A 16 11.35 -19.47 -12.46
CA ARG A 16 11.55 -19.36 -11.01
C ARG A 16 10.26 -18.77 -10.46
N LYS A 17 9.40 -19.66 -9.94
CA LYS A 17 8.20 -19.29 -9.21
C LYS A 17 8.53 -18.20 -8.16
N PRO A 18 7.62 -17.26 -7.94
CA PRO A 18 7.81 -16.23 -6.92
C PRO A 18 8.04 -16.87 -5.54
N SER A 19 9.16 -16.50 -4.94
CA SER A 19 9.50 -16.77 -3.53
C SER A 19 8.37 -16.30 -2.59
N PHE A 20 7.80 -17.12 -1.73
CA PHE A 20 6.74 -16.71 -0.80
C PHE A 20 7.02 -17.27 0.59
N ARG A 21 7.08 -16.36 1.56
CA ARG A 21 7.26 -16.65 2.98
C ARG A 21 6.24 -15.88 3.76
N PHE A 22 5.58 -16.56 4.70
CA PHE A 22 4.59 -15.93 5.57
C PHE A 22 4.60 -16.60 6.93
N ASP A 23 4.53 -15.82 8.01
CA ASP A 23 4.53 -16.34 9.37
C ASP A 23 3.28 -17.21 9.60
N ALA A 24 3.47 -18.43 10.07
CA ALA A 24 2.39 -19.40 10.22
C ALA A 24 1.34 -18.98 11.27
N ASP A 25 1.72 -18.25 12.32
CA ASP A 25 0.77 -17.77 13.32
C ASP A 25 -0.05 -16.60 12.76
N ILE A 26 0.59 -15.72 12.00
CA ILE A 26 -0.13 -14.64 11.30
C ILE A 26 -1.03 -15.19 10.19
N PHE A 27 -0.62 -16.27 9.50
CA PHE A 27 -1.46 -16.96 8.53
C PHE A 27 -2.73 -17.51 9.18
N LYS A 28 -2.59 -18.28 10.26
CA LYS A 28 -3.73 -18.81 11.04
C LYS A 28 -4.65 -17.70 11.53
N LEU A 29 -4.06 -16.60 12.00
CA LEU A 29 -4.81 -15.41 12.42
C LEU A 29 -5.60 -14.79 11.26
N CYS A 30 -5.00 -14.71 10.07
CA CYS A 30 -5.64 -14.24 8.85
C CYS A 30 -6.83 -15.12 8.46
N THR A 31 -6.66 -16.45 8.46
CA THR A 31 -7.73 -17.41 8.16
C THR A 31 -8.88 -17.31 9.15
N ARG A 32 -8.59 -17.22 10.45
CA ARG A 32 -9.63 -17.00 11.48
C ARG A 32 -10.44 -15.73 11.21
N TYR A 33 -9.77 -14.62 10.90
CA TYR A 33 -10.47 -13.36 10.59
C TYR A 33 -11.26 -13.42 9.29
N LEU A 34 -10.84 -14.23 8.31
CA LEU A 34 -11.59 -14.49 7.10
C LEU A 34 -12.89 -15.24 7.41
N GLU A 35 -12.84 -16.31 8.20
CA GLU A 35 -14.01 -17.08 8.64
C GLU A 35 -15.00 -16.23 9.43
N GLU A 36 -14.50 -15.38 10.33
CA GLU A 36 -15.31 -14.46 11.15
C GLU A 36 -15.80 -13.22 10.37
N ASN A 37 -15.41 -13.03 9.10
CA ASN A 37 -15.57 -11.78 8.34
C ASN A 37 -15.09 -10.52 9.13
N ASN A 38 -14.04 -10.68 9.93
CA ASN A 38 -13.51 -9.65 10.81
C ASN A 38 -12.62 -8.67 10.04
N TYR A 39 -13.24 -7.68 9.40
CA TYR A 39 -12.53 -6.69 8.59
C TYR A 39 -11.54 -5.84 9.40
N HIS A 40 -11.70 -5.68 10.73
CA HIS A 40 -10.72 -4.98 11.56
C HIS A 40 -9.42 -5.78 11.68
N GLY A 41 -9.54 -7.08 11.94
CA GLY A 41 -8.38 -7.97 12.02
C GLY A 41 -7.66 -8.12 10.68
N LEU A 42 -8.41 -8.24 9.58
CA LEU A 42 -7.83 -8.29 8.23
C LEU A 42 -7.12 -6.98 7.87
N ALA A 43 -7.70 -5.83 8.22
CA ALA A 43 -7.10 -4.52 7.96
C ALA A 43 -5.76 -4.36 8.70
N LEU A 44 -5.72 -4.81 9.96
CA LEU A 44 -4.51 -4.80 10.78
C LEU A 44 -3.39 -5.65 10.16
N ILE A 45 -3.69 -6.88 9.72
CA ILE A 45 -2.69 -7.76 9.06
C ILE A 45 -2.22 -7.14 7.74
N ALA A 46 -3.15 -6.70 6.88
CA ALA A 46 -2.83 -6.10 5.59
C ALA A 46 -1.87 -4.92 5.71
N ARG A 47 -2.05 -4.12 6.76
CA ARG A 47 -1.20 -2.99 7.08
C ARG A 47 0.19 -3.42 7.56
N GLN A 48 0.25 -4.18 8.66
CA GLN A 48 1.51 -4.43 9.36
C GLN A 48 2.40 -5.48 8.69
N LYS A 49 1.81 -6.48 8.01
CA LYS A 49 2.57 -7.59 7.40
C LYS A 49 2.28 -7.83 5.92
N GLY A 50 1.30 -7.11 5.35
CA GLY A 50 0.79 -7.44 4.02
C GLY A 50 -0.07 -8.71 4.05
N LEU A 51 -0.69 -9.00 2.90
CA LEU A 51 -1.57 -10.16 2.76
C LEU A 51 -0.88 -11.28 1.97
N PRO A 52 -1.19 -12.55 2.26
CA PRO A 52 -0.86 -13.65 1.36
C PRO A 52 -1.44 -13.36 -0.03
N PRO A 53 -0.63 -13.38 -1.11
CA PRO A 53 -1.08 -12.93 -2.43
C PRO A 53 -2.34 -13.63 -2.95
N PHE A 54 -2.42 -14.94 -2.78
CA PHE A 54 -3.57 -15.77 -3.19
C PHE A 54 -4.82 -15.53 -2.34
N LEU A 55 -4.73 -14.88 -1.17
CA LEU A 55 -5.90 -14.50 -0.37
C LEU A 55 -6.42 -13.09 -0.69
N ARG A 56 -5.69 -12.28 -1.48
CA ARG A 56 -6.14 -10.92 -1.85
C ARG A 56 -7.49 -10.93 -2.55
N LEU A 57 -7.74 -11.92 -3.41
CA LEU A 57 -9.01 -12.08 -4.13
C LEU A 57 -10.23 -12.15 -3.20
N ARG A 58 -10.03 -12.63 -1.96
CA ARG A 58 -11.08 -12.68 -0.93
C ARG A 58 -11.03 -11.49 0.03
N ILE A 59 -9.84 -11.11 0.47
CA ILE A 59 -9.66 -10.10 1.52
C ILE A 59 -9.92 -8.69 1.00
N TRP A 60 -9.45 -8.33 -0.19
CA TRP A 60 -9.63 -6.98 -0.74
C TRP A 60 -11.10 -6.57 -0.84
N PRO A 61 -12.03 -7.41 -1.37
CA PRO A 61 -13.46 -7.12 -1.32
C PRO A 61 -14.00 -6.80 0.08
N ILE A 62 -13.57 -7.56 1.10
CA ILE A 62 -13.97 -7.34 2.51
C ILE A 62 -13.44 -5.99 2.99
N LEU A 63 -12.16 -5.71 2.78
CA LEU A 63 -11.55 -4.45 3.22
C LEU A 63 -12.21 -3.24 2.54
N LEU A 64 -12.40 -3.31 1.22
CA LEU A 64 -13.01 -2.23 0.43
C LEU A 64 -14.46 -1.96 0.82
N LYS A 65 -15.23 -2.99 1.17
CA LYS A 65 -16.63 -2.82 1.64
C LYS A 65 -16.74 -1.94 2.88
N HIS A 66 -15.72 -1.93 3.73
CA HIS A 66 -15.71 -1.20 4.99
C HIS A 66 -14.61 -0.11 5.04
N HIS A 67 -14.05 0.26 3.88
CA HIS A 67 -12.98 1.25 3.83
C HIS A 67 -13.54 2.67 4.04
N PRO A 68 -12.93 3.52 4.90
CA PRO A 68 -13.42 4.88 5.15
C PRO A 68 -13.64 5.70 3.87
N PHE A 69 -12.71 5.65 2.93
CA PHE A 69 -12.81 6.37 1.65
C PHE A 69 -13.81 5.78 0.65
N VAL A 70 -14.29 4.56 0.88
CA VAL A 70 -15.40 3.98 0.09
C VAL A 70 -16.74 4.38 0.70
N LEU A 71 -16.81 4.46 2.03
CA LEU A 71 -18.01 4.89 2.75
C LEU A 71 -18.26 6.40 2.59
N ASN A 72 -17.19 7.19 2.59
CA ASN A 72 -17.22 8.64 2.37
C ASN A 72 -16.26 9.00 1.22
N PRO A 73 -16.63 8.70 -0.03
CA PRO A 73 -15.76 8.96 -1.17
C PRO A 73 -15.67 10.46 -1.45
N PHE A 74 -14.47 10.90 -1.76
CA PHE A 74 -14.19 12.23 -2.26
C PHE A 74 -13.07 12.15 -3.29
N LEU A 75 -13.32 12.70 -4.48
CA LEU A 75 -12.37 12.77 -5.58
C LEU A 75 -12.16 14.25 -5.96
N GLN A 76 -10.92 14.67 -6.13
CA GLN A 76 -10.58 16.00 -6.62
C GLN A 76 -11.08 16.14 -8.08
N PRO A 77 -11.91 17.15 -8.40
CA PRO A 77 -12.35 17.38 -9.78
C PRO A 77 -11.18 17.82 -10.68
N ASP A 78 -11.20 17.42 -11.96
CA ASP A 78 -10.21 17.93 -12.92
C ASP A 78 -10.38 19.44 -13.16
N ASN A 79 -9.27 20.17 -13.30
CA ASN A 79 -9.24 21.64 -13.46
C ASN A 79 -10.16 22.16 -14.60
N ASP A 80 -10.31 21.40 -15.68
CA ASP A 80 -11.18 21.76 -16.81
C ASP A 80 -12.68 21.71 -16.48
N VAL A 81 -13.09 20.88 -15.52
CA VAL A 81 -14.50 20.70 -15.14
C VAL A 81 -15.03 21.97 -14.46
N LEU A 82 -14.16 22.66 -13.71
CA LEU A 82 -14.48 23.92 -13.03
C LEU A 82 -14.69 25.09 -14.00
N ASN A 83 -14.06 25.03 -15.19
CA ASN A 83 -14.08 26.13 -16.17
C ASN A 83 -15.16 26.01 -17.25
N LYS A 84 -16.02 24.99 -17.21
CA LYS A 84 -17.17 24.92 -18.13
C LYS A 84 -18.26 25.91 -17.69
N PRO A 85 -18.65 26.90 -18.52
CA PRO A 85 -19.76 27.78 -18.20
C PRO A 85 -21.05 26.98 -18.03
N LYS A 86 -21.78 27.22 -16.92
CA LYS A 86 -23.05 26.55 -16.56
C LYS A 86 -24.25 26.98 -17.42
N HIS A 87 -24.04 27.59 -18.57
CA HIS A 87 -25.12 28.10 -19.41
C HIS A 87 -25.06 27.43 -20.78
N ASP A 88 -26.17 26.77 -21.11
CA ASP A 88 -26.56 26.19 -22.40
C ASP A 88 -26.22 24.71 -22.62
N SER A 89 -27.19 23.79 -22.41
CA SER A 89 -27.47 22.63 -23.31
C SER A 89 -28.43 21.54 -22.78
N ASP A 90 -29.52 21.84 -22.06
CA ASP A 90 -30.50 20.79 -21.63
C ASP A 90 -31.17 19.99 -22.79
N GLN A 91 -30.93 20.32 -24.06
CA GLN A 91 -31.53 19.62 -25.22
C GLN A 91 -30.53 18.90 -26.16
N ASP A 92 -29.25 19.27 -26.22
CA ASP A 92 -28.23 18.59 -27.06
C ASP A 92 -27.35 17.58 -26.29
N ASP A 93 -27.43 17.56 -24.96
CA ASP A 93 -26.63 16.70 -24.07
C ASP A 93 -26.75 15.19 -24.37
N ARG A 94 -27.86 14.73 -24.94
CA ARG A 94 -28.04 13.29 -25.22
C ARG A 94 -27.22 12.81 -26.42
N ALA A 95 -27.13 13.61 -27.48
CA ALA A 95 -26.35 13.28 -28.66
C ALA A 95 -24.85 13.45 -28.37
N GLU A 96 -24.48 14.55 -27.70
CA GLU A 96 -23.09 14.76 -27.26
C GLU A 96 -22.64 13.69 -26.25
N GLY A 97 -23.50 13.31 -25.31
CA GLY A 97 -23.22 12.27 -24.33
C GLY A 97 -23.03 10.89 -24.95
N GLN A 98 -23.76 10.55 -26.02
CA GLN A 98 -23.58 9.29 -26.76
C GLN A 98 -22.26 9.26 -27.54
N LEU A 99 -21.93 10.34 -28.27
CA LEU A 99 -20.65 10.47 -28.97
C LEU A 99 -19.47 10.37 -27.99
N ASN A 100 -19.58 11.01 -26.83
CA ASN A 100 -18.58 10.92 -25.77
C ASN A 100 -18.47 9.51 -25.16
N ASP A 101 -19.59 8.79 -24.98
CA ASP A 101 -19.58 7.39 -24.50
C ASP A 101 -18.84 6.47 -25.48
N GLU A 102 -19.01 6.65 -26.80
CA GLU A 102 -18.30 5.89 -27.83
C GLU A 102 -16.80 6.21 -27.86
N ASP A 103 -16.44 7.50 -27.77
CA ASP A 103 -15.05 7.94 -27.71
C ASP A 103 -14.33 7.39 -26.48
N ILE A 104 -14.98 7.41 -25.32
CA ILE A 104 -14.44 6.83 -24.07
C ILE A 104 -14.21 5.33 -24.26
N ARG A 105 -15.18 4.59 -24.80
CA ARG A 105 -15.02 3.14 -25.06
C ARG A 105 -13.89 2.87 -26.04
N PHE A 106 -13.78 3.66 -27.10
CA PHE A 106 -12.69 3.54 -28.07
C PHE A 106 -11.33 3.74 -27.40
N ASN A 107 -11.20 4.75 -26.53
CA ASN A 107 -9.96 5.02 -25.80
C ASN A 107 -9.61 3.90 -24.81
N ILE A 108 -10.58 3.37 -24.06
CA ILE A 108 -10.38 2.22 -23.17
C ILE A 108 -9.88 1.01 -23.97
N LYS A 109 -10.57 0.65 -25.06
CA LYS A 109 -10.16 -0.46 -25.94
C LYS A 109 -8.76 -0.27 -26.49
N LYS A 110 -8.43 0.95 -26.92
CA LYS A 110 -7.10 1.31 -27.43
C LYS A 110 -6.02 1.09 -26.37
N ASP A 111 -6.25 1.47 -25.12
CA ASP A 111 -5.27 1.33 -24.05
C ASP A 111 -5.11 -0.12 -23.59
N LEU A 112 -6.19 -0.89 -23.49
CA LEU A 112 -6.14 -2.33 -23.26
C LEU A 112 -5.39 -3.05 -24.38
N LYS A 113 -5.63 -2.69 -25.65
CA LYS A 113 -4.90 -3.25 -26.79
C LYS A 113 -3.41 -2.92 -26.75
N LYS A 114 -3.02 -1.71 -26.34
CA LYS A 114 -1.60 -1.36 -26.15
C LYS A 114 -0.95 -2.23 -25.06
N TYR A 115 -1.66 -2.54 -23.98
CA TYR A 115 -1.15 -3.44 -22.94
C TYR A 115 -0.84 -4.83 -23.53
N VAL A 116 -1.80 -5.41 -24.26
CA VAL A 116 -1.62 -6.72 -24.93
C VAL A 116 -0.45 -6.68 -25.93
N GLN A 117 -0.35 -5.63 -26.74
CA GLN A 117 0.74 -5.46 -27.71
C GLN A 117 2.12 -5.40 -27.05
N ARG A 118 2.22 -4.78 -25.87
CA ARG A 118 3.48 -4.71 -25.11
C ARG A 118 3.96 -6.06 -24.60
N LEU A 119 3.03 -6.97 -24.32
CA LEU A 119 3.36 -8.33 -23.88
C LEU A 119 3.82 -9.22 -25.05
N LYS A 120 3.23 -9.05 -26.24
CA LYS A 120 3.44 -9.95 -27.40
C LYS A 120 4.61 -9.62 -28.34
N TYR A 121 5.49 -8.64 -28.04
CA TYR A 121 6.61 -8.17 -28.90
C TYR A 121 6.55 -8.68 -30.36
N ASN A 122 5.78 -7.98 -31.21
CA ASN A 122 5.62 -8.21 -32.66
C ASN A 122 5.05 -9.58 -33.13
N SER A 123 4.56 -10.46 -32.26
CA SER A 123 3.86 -11.69 -32.67
C SER A 123 2.36 -11.43 -32.89
N SER A 124 1.76 -12.12 -33.87
CA SER A 124 0.36 -11.90 -34.29
C SER A 124 -0.64 -12.06 -33.13
N PRO A 125 -1.75 -11.28 -33.15
CA PRO A 125 -2.69 -11.23 -32.04
C PRO A 125 -3.75 -12.34 -32.14
N ASP A 126 -3.36 -13.61 -32.09
CA ASP A 126 -4.34 -14.65 -31.78
C ASP A 126 -4.59 -14.59 -30.27
N ILE A 127 -5.62 -13.84 -29.89
CA ILE A 127 -6.09 -13.70 -28.50
C ILE A 127 -7.06 -14.85 -28.25
N ASN A 128 -6.84 -15.62 -27.18
CA ASN A 128 -7.71 -16.73 -26.82
C ASN A 128 -9.08 -16.22 -26.37
N GLU A 129 -10.12 -17.07 -26.45
CA GLU A 129 -11.49 -16.70 -26.06
C GLU A 129 -11.59 -16.20 -24.61
N ILE A 130 -10.94 -16.90 -23.68
CA ILE A 130 -10.87 -16.52 -22.25
C ILE A 130 -10.21 -15.15 -22.07
N GLU A 131 -9.14 -14.89 -22.83
CA GLU A 131 -8.43 -13.62 -22.77
C GLU A 131 -9.30 -12.47 -23.32
N MET A 132 -10.06 -12.73 -24.38
CA MET A 132 -11.00 -11.77 -24.96
C MET A 132 -12.13 -11.44 -23.99
N GLU A 133 -12.69 -12.46 -23.33
CA GLU A 133 -13.70 -12.30 -22.28
C GLU A 133 -13.15 -11.46 -21.11
N MET A 134 -11.92 -11.76 -20.66
CA MET A 134 -11.27 -10.98 -19.61
C MET A 134 -11.16 -9.49 -19.99
N LEU A 135 -10.67 -9.18 -21.21
CA LEU A 135 -10.56 -7.81 -21.70
C LEU A 135 -11.93 -7.12 -21.79
N GLU A 136 -12.98 -7.85 -22.17
CA GLU A 136 -14.35 -7.32 -22.21
C GLU A 136 -14.86 -6.97 -20.81
N VAL A 137 -14.58 -7.81 -19.80
CA VAL A 137 -14.92 -7.52 -18.40
C VAL A 137 -14.20 -6.26 -17.91
N LEU A 138 -12.90 -6.12 -18.22
CA LEU A 138 -12.12 -4.93 -17.87
C LEU A 138 -12.69 -3.67 -18.53
N GLU A 139 -12.99 -3.73 -19.84
CA GLU A 139 -13.59 -2.62 -20.56
C GLU A 139 -14.92 -2.20 -19.91
N LYS A 140 -15.81 -3.16 -19.64
CA LYS A 140 -17.10 -2.90 -18.99
C LYS A 140 -16.94 -2.28 -17.61
N ALA A 141 -16.00 -2.77 -16.80
CA ALA A 141 -15.72 -2.25 -15.46
C ALA A 141 -15.21 -0.80 -15.51
N ILE A 142 -14.24 -0.51 -16.38
CA ILE A 142 -13.69 0.84 -16.57
C ILE A 142 -14.78 1.79 -17.08
N PHE A 143 -15.53 1.38 -18.10
CA PHE A 143 -16.61 2.20 -18.64
C PHE A 143 -17.71 2.47 -17.62
N LYS A 144 -18.12 1.47 -16.82
CA LYS A 144 -19.09 1.64 -15.73
C LYS A 144 -18.61 2.68 -14.72
N PHE A 145 -17.33 2.63 -14.34
CA PHE A 145 -16.73 3.61 -13.43
C PHE A 145 -16.75 5.01 -14.03
N VAL A 146 -16.22 5.19 -15.25
CA VAL A 146 -16.16 6.49 -15.92
C VAL A 146 -17.55 7.06 -16.16
N LYS A 147 -18.54 6.22 -16.49
CA LYS A 147 -19.93 6.68 -16.64
C LYS A 147 -20.53 7.22 -15.33
N LYS A 148 -20.16 6.62 -14.20
CA LYS A 148 -20.65 7.01 -12.88
C LYS A 148 -19.91 8.24 -12.32
N TRP A 149 -18.59 8.26 -12.44
CA TRP A 149 -17.70 9.25 -11.82
C TRP A 149 -17.16 10.31 -12.81
N GLY A 150 -17.52 10.20 -14.09
CA GLY A 150 -17.06 11.03 -15.21
C GLY A 150 -17.39 12.52 -15.10
N LYS A 151 -18.37 12.88 -14.26
CA LYS A 151 -18.69 14.26 -13.93
C LYS A 151 -17.65 14.92 -13.02
N ILE A 152 -16.86 14.12 -12.31
CA ILE A 152 -15.86 14.57 -11.33
C ILE A 152 -14.46 14.39 -11.94
N ILE A 153 -14.17 13.18 -12.43
CA ILE A 153 -12.88 12.82 -13.02
C ILE A 153 -13.08 12.31 -14.44
N LYS A 154 -12.37 12.91 -15.41
CA LYS A 154 -12.40 12.46 -16.80
C LYS A 154 -11.68 11.12 -16.95
N TYR A 155 -11.95 10.44 -18.07
CA TYR A 155 -11.17 9.26 -18.41
C TYR A 155 -9.68 9.62 -18.61
N ASP A 156 -8.82 8.88 -17.93
CA ASP A 156 -7.37 8.89 -18.11
C ASP A 156 -6.88 7.44 -18.28
N GLN A 157 -5.84 7.23 -19.08
CA GLN A 157 -5.22 5.90 -19.27
C GLN A 157 -4.83 5.23 -17.93
N ALA A 158 -4.55 6.00 -16.88
CA ALA A 158 -4.21 5.50 -15.56
C ALA A 158 -5.35 4.71 -14.90
N ILE A 159 -6.61 5.05 -15.20
CA ILE A 159 -7.78 4.27 -14.76
C ILE A 159 -7.72 2.86 -15.35
N THR A 160 -7.31 2.73 -16.62
CA THR A 160 -7.07 1.44 -17.26
C THR A 160 -5.91 0.68 -16.60
N TRP A 161 -4.83 1.36 -16.20
CA TRP A 161 -3.73 0.75 -15.46
C TRP A 161 -4.12 0.25 -14.06
N ILE A 162 -5.03 0.94 -13.36
CA ILE A 162 -5.58 0.44 -12.08
C ILE A 162 -6.36 -0.86 -12.32
N ALA A 163 -7.20 -0.91 -13.36
CA ALA A 163 -7.97 -2.11 -13.68
C ALA A 163 -7.07 -3.30 -14.03
N LEU A 164 -6.05 -3.07 -14.85
CA LEU A 164 -5.03 -4.08 -15.17
C LEU A 164 -4.30 -4.54 -13.91
N GLY A 165 -3.89 -3.60 -13.05
CA GLY A 165 -3.19 -3.92 -11.80
C GLY A 165 -4.03 -4.68 -10.79
N LEU A 166 -5.36 -4.48 -10.78
CA LEU A 166 -6.31 -5.27 -9.99
C LEU A 166 -6.50 -6.67 -10.57
N ALA A 167 -6.58 -6.79 -11.90
CA ALA A 167 -6.74 -8.06 -12.60
C ALA A 167 -5.53 -8.99 -12.48
N GLU A 168 -4.39 -8.49 -11.98
CA GLU A 168 -3.22 -9.30 -11.61
C GLU A 168 -3.40 -10.05 -10.26
N TRP A 169 -4.43 -9.72 -9.49
CA TRP A 169 -4.69 -10.26 -8.15
C TRP A 169 -6.11 -10.76 -7.92
N LEU A 170 -7.08 -10.23 -8.67
CA LEU A 170 -8.48 -10.60 -8.60
C LEU A 170 -8.93 -11.13 -9.96
N PRO A 171 -9.42 -12.38 -10.06
CA PRO A 171 -9.94 -12.92 -11.32
C PRO A 171 -11.09 -12.06 -11.87
N PRO A 172 -10.95 -11.49 -13.09
CA PRO A 172 -12.03 -10.69 -13.68
C PRO A 172 -13.26 -11.52 -14.04
N ILE A 173 -13.05 -12.75 -14.52
CA ILE A 173 -14.11 -13.69 -14.90
C ILE A 173 -14.57 -14.44 -13.64
N GLU A 174 -15.86 -14.38 -13.35
CA GLU A 174 -16.46 -15.02 -12.17
C GLU A 174 -16.25 -16.55 -12.20
N ASN A 175 -16.05 -17.17 -11.03
CA ASN A 175 -15.81 -18.60 -10.86
C ASN A 175 -14.58 -19.15 -11.61
N THR A 176 -13.58 -18.30 -11.86
CA THR A 176 -12.30 -18.72 -12.47
C THR A 176 -11.10 -18.30 -11.62
N HIS A 177 -9.97 -18.93 -11.88
CA HIS A 177 -8.68 -18.66 -11.22
C HIS A 177 -7.78 -17.73 -12.05
N TRP A 178 -8.26 -17.30 -13.21
CA TRP A 178 -7.46 -16.65 -14.24
C TRP A 178 -7.23 -15.18 -13.90
N VAL A 179 -5.96 -14.83 -13.71
CA VAL A 179 -5.49 -13.46 -13.47
C VAL A 179 -4.45 -13.07 -14.51
N LEU A 180 -4.21 -11.78 -14.67
CA LEU A 180 -3.13 -11.27 -15.50
C LEU A 180 -1.77 -11.59 -14.85
N ILE A 181 -0.79 -12.01 -15.65
CA ILE A 181 0.56 -12.31 -15.14
C ILE A 181 1.31 -11.02 -14.76
N GLY A 182 0.94 -9.90 -15.39
CA GLY A 182 1.58 -8.60 -15.24
C GLY A 182 2.66 -8.35 -16.29
N ARG A 183 3.12 -7.09 -16.36
CA ARG A 183 4.00 -6.60 -17.45
C ARG A 183 5.42 -7.20 -17.49
N ASP A 184 5.85 -7.82 -16.39
CA ASP A 184 7.27 -8.13 -16.13
C ASP A 184 7.58 -9.64 -16.15
N VAL A 185 6.57 -10.48 -16.36
CA VAL A 185 6.73 -11.93 -16.45
C VAL A 185 6.66 -12.32 -17.92
N SER A 186 7.77 -12.84 -18.44
CA SER A 186 7.78 -13.47 -19.76
C SER A 186 7.22 -14.89 -19.61
N SER A 187 6.03 -15.15 -20.14
CA SER A 187 5.53 -16.51 -20.26
C SER A 187 6.21 -17.21 -21.43
N SER A 188 6.57 -18.49 -21.27
CA SER A 188 7.07 -19.33 -22.37
C SER A 188 6.02 -19.49 -23.47
N ASP A 189 4.74 -19.46 -23.08
CA ASP A 189 3.62 -19.85 -23.93
C ASP A 189 2.92 -18.64 -24.58
N ASN A 190 3.47 -17.42 -24.43
CA ASN A 190 2.87 -16.15 -24.87
C ASN A 190 1.47 -15.85 -24.30
N LEU A 191 1.02 -16.63 -23.31
CA LEU A 191 -0.20 -16.36 -22.54
C LEU A 191 0.06 -15.21 -21.58
N TYR A 192 -0.89 -14.29 -21.43
CA TYR A 192 -0.82 -13.21 -20.44
C TYR A 192 -1.83 -13.40 -19.31
N ILE A 193 -2.41 -14.60 -19.24
CA ILE A 193 -3.19 -15.09 -18.12
C ILE A 193 -2.44 -16.24 -17.44
N THR A 194 -2.57 -16.34 -16.13
CA THR A 194 -2.09 -17.46 -15.32
C THR A 194 -3.13 -17.81 -14.28
N ASN A 195 -3.05 -19.03 -13.76
CA ASN A 195 -3.75 -19.36 -12.52
C ASN A 195 -2.99 -18.70 -11.36
N ILE A 196 -3.71 -17.92 -10.54
CA ILE A 196 -3.13 -17.27 -9.35
C ILE A 196 -2.55 -18.27 -8.35
N MET A 197 -3.06 -19.50 -8.33
CA MET A 197 -2.69 -20.56 -7.39
C MET A 197 -1.38 -21.25 -7.76
N ASP A 198 -1.10 -21.42 -9.05
CA ASP A 198 0.04 -22.18 -9.55
C ASP A 198 1.39 -21.59 -9.10
N GLU A 199 1.43 -20.27 -8.95
CA GLU A 199 2.59 -19.52 -8.46
C GLU A 199 2.93 -19.86 -6.99
N TYR A 200 1.94 -20.30 -6.21
CA TYR A 200 2.04 -20.56 -4.78
C TYR A 200 1.74 -22.02 -4.42
N SER A 201 1.68 -22.93 -5.41
CA SER A 201 1.24 -24.32 -5.24
C SER A 201 1.96 -25.04 -4.09
N THR A 202 3.28 -24.91 -4.01
CA THR A 202 4.09 -25.50 -2.93
C THR A 202 3.70 -24.99 -1.54
N TYR A 203 3.29 -23.74 -1.40
CA TYR A 203 2.80 -23.24 -0.11
C TYR A 203 1.40 -23.79 0.18
N ILE A 204 0.53 -23.76 -0.83
CA ILE A 204 -0.86 -24.20 -0.74
C ILE A 204 -0.96 -25.68 -0.36
N GLU A 205 -0.18 -26.55 -1.03
CA GLU A 205 -0.10 -27.99 -0.78
C GLU A 205 0.40 -28.35 0.64
N ASN A 206 1.20 -27.47 1.25
CA ASN A 206 1.76 -27.68 2.59
C ASN A 206 0.83 -27.23 3.73
N VAL A 207 -0.29 -26.56 3.43
CA VAL A 207 -1.28 -26.14 4.42
C VAL A 207 -2.53 -27.01 4.26
N PRO A 208 -2.94 -27.79 5.28
CA PRO A 208 -4.12 -28.65 5.20
C PRO A 208 -5.38 -27.87 4.81
N ASP A 209 -6.19 -28.47 3.94
CA ASP A 209 -7.50 -27.99 3.47
C ASP A 209 -7.50 -26.60 2.80
N LEU A 210 -6.33 -26.00 2.58
CA LEU A 210 -6.23 -24.65 2.02
C LEU A 210 -6.62 -24.60 0.55
N GLU A 211 -6.25 -25.62 -0.23
CA GLU A 211 -6.63 -25.72 -1.65
C GLU A 211 -8.15 -25.78 -1.82
N ASP A 212 -8.82 -26.66 -1.05
CA ASP A 212 -10.27 -26.81 -1.05
C ASP A 212 -10.98 -25.52 -0.63
N TYR A 213 -10.48 -24.86 0.43
CA TYR A 213 -10.98 -23.56 0.87
C TYR A 213 -10.86 -22.50 -0.24
N LEU A 214 -9.72 -22.44 -0.93
CA LEU A 214 -9.49 -21.45 -1.99
C LEU A 214 -10.39 -21.71 -3.20
N ASN A 215 -10.64 -22.98 -3.55
CA ASN A 215 -11.60 -23.36 -4.58
C ASN A 215 -13.04 -22.93 -4.21
N ASP A 216 -13.47 -23.12 -2.96
CA ASP A 216 -14.78 -22.65 -2.48
C ASP A 216 -14.91 -21.12 -2.52
N VAL A 217 -13.85 -20.41 -2.12
CA VAL A 217 -13.77 -18.96 -2.17
C VAL A 217 -13.93 -18.43 -3.60
N ILE A 218 -13.34 -19.13 -4.57
CA ILE A 218 -13.39 -18.75 -5.99
C ILE A 218 -14.77 -19.05 -6.59
N ALA A 219 -15.43 -20.12 -6.15
CA ALA A 219 -16.81 -20.44 -6.51
C ALA A 219 -17.84 -19.49 -5.88
N SER A 220 -17.49 -18.77 -4.81
CA SER A 220 -18.40 -17.88 -4.06
C SER A 220 -17.86 -16.43 -3.91
N PRO A 221 -17.71 -15.69 -5.04
CA PRO A 221 -17.19 -14.32 -4.98
C PRO A 221 -18.13 -13.39 -4.20
N GLN A 222 -17.55 -12.62 -3.26
CA GLN A 222 -18.31 -11.64 -2.45
C GLN A 222 -18.78 -10.41 -3.23
N MET A 223 -18.07 -10.08 -4.32
CA MET A 223 -18.25 -8.85 -5.07
C MET A 223 -17.76 -9.06 -6.50
N LYS A 224 -18.45 -8.44 -7.46
CA LYS A 224 -18.04 -8.49 -8.87
C LYS A 224 -16.78 -7.66 -9.10
N PHE A 225 -15.98 -8.04 -10.09
CA PHE A 225 -14.78 -7.28 -10.47
C PHE A 225 -15.06 -5.78 -10.63
N SER A 226 -16.15 -5.41 -11.32
CA SER A 226 -16.51 -4.00 -11.54
C SER A 226 -16.77 -3.20 -10.26
N ASP A 227 -17.29 -3.86 -9.22
CA ASP A 227 -17.60 -3.20 -7.95
C ASP A 227 -16.33 -3.11 -7.07
N VAL A 228 -15.46 -4.12 -7.12
CA VAL A 228 -14.15 -4.08 -6.46
C VAL A 228 -13.29 -2.99 -7.10
N PHE A 229 -13.27 -2.93 -8.44
CA PHE A 229 -12.57 -1.92 -9.21
C PHE A 229 -13.02 -0.51 -8.84
N GLU A 230 -14.33 -0.24 -8.86
CA GLU A 230 -14.86 1.08 -8.48
C GLU A 230 -14.38 1.47 -7.09
N ARG A 231 -14.53 0.58 -6.10
CA ARG A 231 -14.15 0.87 -4.72
C ARG A 231 -12.65 1.10 -4.57
N LEU A 232 -11.83 0.30 -5.26
CA LEU A 232 -10.38 0.49 -5.28
C LEU A 232 -10.02 1.88 -5.81
N VAL A 233 -10.59 2.30 -6.94
CA VAL A 233 -10.31 3.63 -7.52
C VAL A 233 -10.69 4.75 -6.54
N LEU A 234 -11.80 4.62 -5.82
CA LEU A 234 -12.20 5.59 -4.79
C LEU A 234 -11.22 5.70 -3.62
N VAL A 235 -10.53 4.61 -3.28
CA VAL A 235 -9.47 4.64 -2.28
C VAL A 235 -8.20 5.27 -2.85
N LEU A 236 -7.73 4.80 -4.01
CA LEU A 236 -6.47 5.27 -4.59
C LEU A 236 -6.51 6.76 -4.96
N LEU A 237 -7.65 7.25 -5.46
CA LEU A 237 -7.83 8.65 -5.86
C LEU A 237 -8.47 9.52 -4.79
N HIS A 238 -8.57 9.03 -3.55
CA HIS A 238 -9.09 9.85 -2.46
C HIS A 238 -8.21 11.09 -2.26
N SER A 239 -8.85 12.26 -2.20
CA SER A 239 -8.17 13.53 -1.99
C SER A 239 -9.12 14.53 -1.36
N PRO A 240 -9.21 14.62 -0.02
CA PRO A 240 -10.31 15.31 0.62
C PRO A 240 -10.29 16.82 0.39
N GLU A 241 -11.46 17.43 0.60
CA GLU A 241 -11.66 18.86 0.40
C GLU A 241 -10.81 19.73 1.35
N ASN A 242 -10.11 20.71 0.79
CA ASN A 242 -9.49 21.79 1.58
C ASN A 242 -10.60 22.69 2.16
N ARG A 243 -11.12 22.35 3.35
CA ARG A 243 -12.13 23.16 4.06
C ARG A 243 -11.66 24.59 4.39
N THR A 244 -10.37 24.83 4.39
CA THR A 244 -9.74 26.09 4.79
C THR A 244 -8.71 26.52 3.75
N ARG A 245 -9.17 26.92 2.57
CA ARG A 245 -8.29 27.62 1.62
C ARG A 245 -8.00 29.02 2.17
N SER A 246 -7.07 29.15 3.12
CA SER A 246 -6.38 30.42 3.29
C SER A 246 -5.54 30.64 2.02
N PRO A 247 -5.49 31.84 1.43
CA PRO A 247 -4.78 32.08 0.18
C PRO A 247 -3.24 32.02 0.31
N SER A 248 -2.70 31.49 1.41
CA SER A 248 -1.26 31.33 1.55
C SER A 248 -0.81 30.11 0.76
N SER A 249 0.05 30.31 -0.24
CA SER A 249 0.70 29.27 -1.05
C SER A 249 1.73 28.44 -0.28
N LYS A 250 1.73 28.52 1.04
CA LYS A 250 2.64 27.75 1.90
C LYS A 250 2.01 26.39 2.14
N VAL A 251 2.78 25.33 1.88
CA VAL A 251 2.39 23.96 2.24
C VAL A 251 1.97 23.92 3.71
N ASN A 252 0.72 23.55 3.99
CA ASN A 252 0.25 23.44 5.37
C ASN A 252 0.78 22.13 6.00
N LYS A 253 2.00 22.19 6.53
CA LYS A 253 2.72 21.04 7.09
C LYS A 253 2.06 20.41 8.32
N THR A 254 1.16 21.13 9.00
CA THR A 254 0.52 20.66 10.24
C THR A 254 -0.79 19.92 9.96
N THR A 255 -1.55 20.34 8.95
CA THR A 255 -2.83 19.68 8.63
C THR A 255 -2.70 18.61 7.54
N LEU A 256 -1.73 18.77 6.63
CA LEU A 256 -1.55 17.87 5.50
C LEU A 256 -1.30 16.41 5.90
N PRO A 257 -0.46 16.10 6.92
CA PRO A 257 -0.28 14.72 7.39
C PRO A 257 -1.58 14.03 7.81
N LEU A 258 -2.53 14.79 8.37
CA LEU A 258 -3.78 14.25 8.89
C LEU A 258 -4.88 14.14 7.81
N ASN A 259 -4.87 15.08 6.85
CA ASN A 259 -5.92 15.18 5.84
C ASN A 259 -5.50 14.68 4.46
N GLY A 260 -4.22 14.41 4.17
CA GLY A 260 -3.78 13.96 2.85
C GLY A 260 -3.72 15.04 1.76
N GLY A 261 -4.66 15.98 1.73
CA GLY A 261 -4.70 17.13 0.80
C GLY A 261 -4.86 16.78 -0.68
N THR A 262 -4.67 17.79 -1.54
CA THR A 262 -4.71 17.68 -3.01
C THR A 262 -3.46 17.00 -3.58
N ILE A 263 -3.50 16.56 -4.84
CA ILE A 263 -2.29 16.03 -5.48
C ILE A 263 -1.18 17.08 -5.55
N GLU A 264 -1.53 18.35 -5.76
CA GLU A 264 -0.59 19.47 -5.75
C GLU A 264 0.05 19.62 -4.38
N ASP A 265 -0.74 19.58 -3.30
CA ASP A 265 -0.23 19.65 -1.93
C ASP A 265 0.75 18.49 -1.64
N ARG A 266 0.42 17.27 -2.08
CA ARG A 266 1.27 16.08 -1.91
C ARG A 266 2.57 16.18 -2.69
N VAL A 267 2.56 16.70 -3.91
CA VAL A 267 3.77 16.90 -4.72
C VAL A 267 4.67 17.97 -4.08
N SER A 268 4.10 19.10 -3.67
CA SER A 268 4.87 20.13 -2.96
C SER A 268 5.45 19.62 -1.65
N PHE A 269 4.69 18.82 -0.90
CA PHE A 269 5.16 18.19 0.32
C PHE A 269 6.25 17.14 0.06
N PHE A 270 6.13 16.34 -1.01
CA PHE A 270 7.17 15.42 -1.43
C PHE A 270 8.49 16.15 -1.73
N ILE A 271 8.46 17.22 -2.52
CA ILE A 271 9.66 18.01 -2.86
C ILE A 271 10.28 18.60 -1.59
N TYR A 272 9.44 19.09 -0.68
CA TYR A 272 9.88 19.62 0.61
C TYR A 272 10.63 18.57 1.42
N CYS A 273 10.03 17.39 1.62
CA CYS A 273 10.62 16.30 2.37
C CYS A 273 11.86 15.73 1.69
N LEU A 274 11.89 15.66 0.35
CA LEU A 274 13.06 15.21 -0.43
C LEU A 274 14.28 16.08 -0.13
N ARG A 275 14.15 17.40 -0.22
CA ARG A 275 15.23 18.35 0.07
C ARG A 275 15.71 18.28 1.52
N LYS A 276 14.77 18.10 2.46
CA LYS A 276 15.08 18.09 3.88
C LYS A 276 15.74 16.79 4.34
N LEU A 277 15.27 15.65 3.84
CA LEU A 277 15.65 14.33 4.36
C LEU A 277 16.75 13.65 3.54
N LEU A 278 16.80 13.95 2.23
CA LEU A 278 17.71 13.35 1.25
C LEU A 278 18.34 14.46 0.37
N PRO A 279 19.04 15.45 0.95
CA PRO A 279 19.57 16.60 0.21
C PRO A 279 20.51 16.16 -0.92
N GLU A 280 21.32 15.12 -0.70
CA GLU A 280 22.27 14.58 -1.67
C GLU A 280 21.57 14.08 -2.93
N LEU A 281 20.39 13.48 -2.76
CA LEU A 281 19.59 13.00 -3.87
C LEU A 281 18.78 14.13 -4.51
N SER A 282 18.34 15.12 -3.72
CA SER A 282 17.53 16.24 -4.19
C SER A 282 18.24 17.11 -5.23
N ASP A 283 19.58 17.19 -5.18
CA ASP A 283 20.39 17.91 -6.17
C ASP A 283 20.26 17.33 -7.59
N TYR A 284 19.90 16.05 -7.69
CA TYR A 284 19.62 15.37 -8.95
C TYR A 284 18.18 15.55 -9.43
N PHE A 285 17.36 16.41 -8.80
CA PHE A 285 16.01 16.69 -9.26
C PHE A 285 15.76 18.20 -9.37
N GLN A 286 15.65 18.71 -10.59
CA GLN A 286 15.19 20.08 -10.81
C GLN A 286 13.69 20.19 -10.46
N GLU A 287 13.33 21.11 -9.56
CA GLU A 287 11.93 21.33 -9.13
C GLU A 287 11.02 21.64 -10.31
N GLU A 288 11.49 22.49 -11.23
CA GLU A 288 10.83 22.78 -12.50
C GLU A 288 10.56 21.50 -13.31
N GLN A 289 11.38 20.47 -13.24
CA GLN A 289 11.16 19.22 -13.97
C GLN A 289 10.22 18.25 -13.26
N ILE A 290 10.16 18.31 -11.92
CA ILE A 290 9.13 17.59 -11.14
C ILE A 290 7.76 18.25 -11.37
N LEU A 291 7.71 19.59 -11.42
CA LEU A 291 6.47 20.37 -11.47
C LEU A 291 5.98 20.74 -12.89
N ASN A 292 6.84 21.09 -13.85
CA ASN A 292 6.41 21.72 -15.12
C ASN A 292 5.81 20.77 -16.15
N LYS A 293 5.53 19.51 -15.81
CA LYS A 293 5.00 18.53 -16.76
C LYS A 293 3.74 17.81 -16.27
N PHE A 294 2.83 18.52 -15.64
CA PHE A 294 1.43 18.08 -15.56
C PHE A 294 0.82 18.13 -16.99
N GLY A 295 0.98 17.08 -17.80
CA GLY A 295 0.41 16.98 -19.15
C GLY A 295 1.22 16.23 -20.21
N SER A 296 2.39 15.63 -19.91
CA SER A 296 3.15 14.84 -20.89
C SER A 296 3.34 13.38 -20.44
N ASN A 297 2.54 12.50 -21.03
CA ASN A 297 2.16 11.13 -20.63
C ASN A 297 3.22 10.14 -20.09
N ASP A 298 4.53 10.31 -20.35
CA ASP A 298 5.56 9.32 -19.96
C ASP A 298 6.62 9.85 -18.97
N ASP A 299 6.69 11.16 -18.74
CA ASP A 299 7.69 11.78 -17.84
C ASP A 299 7.18 12.00 -16.40
N GLU A 300 5.92 11.67 -16.13
CA GLU A 300 5.24 11.95 -14.85
C GLU A 300 5.40 10.83 -13.80
N TRP A 301 6.63 10.33 -13.60
CA TRP A 301 6.87 9.22 -12.67
C TRP A 301 6.30 9.48 -11.27
N LEU A 302 6.41 10.72 -10.77
CA LEU A 302 5.92 11.08 -9.44
C LEU A 302 4.38 11.05 -9.34
N ILE A 303 3.68 11.45 -10.41
CA ILE A 303 2.20 11.35 -10.46
C ILE A 303 1.77 9.89 -10.47
N TRP A 304 2.50 9.04 -11.21
CA TRP A 304 2.25 7.59 -11.16
C TRP A 304 2.43 7.02 -9.75
N TRP A 305 3.33 7.57 -8.94
CA TRP A 305 3.58 7.10 -7.58
C TRP A 305 2.54 7.64 -6.61
N LEU A 306 2.30 8.97 -6.58
CA LEU A 306 1.49 9.63 -5.55
C LEU A 306 -0.01 9.68 -5.88
N LYS A 307 -0.39 9.94 -7.14
CA LYS A 307 -1.80 9.99 -7.56
C LYS A 307 -2.33 8.59 -7.87
N TRP A 308 -1.55 7.81 -8.61
CA TRP A 308 -1.99 6.52 -9.15
C TRP A 308 -1.43 5.31 -8.39
N CYS A 309 -0.84 5.54 -7.21
CA CYS A 309 -0.34 4.52 -6.27
C CYS A 309 0.50 3.42 -6.95
N GLY A 310 1.37 3.82 -7.87
CA GLY A 310 2.28 2.95 -8.62
C GLY A 310 1.63 2.03 -9.65
N SER A 311 0.36 2.22 -9.99
CA SER A 311 -0.44 1.33 -10.87
C SER A 311 0.29 0.85 -12.13
N LYS A 312 0.90 1.78 -12.87
CA LYS A 312 1.65 1.48 -14.11
C LYS A 312 3.11 1.10 -13.86
N VAL A 313 3.76 1.65 -12.83
CA VAL A 313 5.22 1.78 -12.76
C VAL A 313 5.92 0.85 -11.76
N TRP A 314 5.19 0.39 -10.75
CA TRP A 314 5.70 -0.59 -9.77
C TRP A 314 5.51 -2.01 -10.25
N SER A 315 6.29 -2.93 -9.67
CA SER A 315 6.11 -4.35 -9.90
C SER A 315 4.75 -4.82 -9.40
N ARG A 316 4.28 -5.95 -9.94
CA ARG A 316 3.08 -6.66 -9.46
C ARG A 316 3.11 -6.82 -7.94
N MET A 317 4.23 -7.34 -7.41
CA MET A 317 4.42 -7.64 -5.99
C MET A 317 4.45 -6.38 -5.11
N ASP A 318 5.27 -5.39 -5.46
CA ASP A 318 5.42 -4.15 -4.68
C ASP A 318 4.10 -3.40 -4.62
N ARG A 319 3.42 -3.30 -5.77
CA ARG A 319 2.10 -2.68 -5.86
C ARG A 319 1.08 -3.41 -5.00
N GLY A 320 1.05 -4.74 -5.05
CA GLY A 320 0.18 -5.55 -4.21
C GLY A 320 0.42 -5.28 -2.71
N ARG A 321 1.69 -5.21 -2.28
CA ARG A 321 2.06 -4.92 -0.89
C ARG A 321 1.65 -3.53 -0.43
N ILE A 322 1.83 -2.51 -1.27
CA ILE A 322 1.40 -1.14 -0.93
C ILE A 322 -0.11 -1.01 -0.93
N TRP A 323 -0.80 -1.65 -1.88
CA TRP A 323 -2.26 -1.68 -1.87
C TRP A 323 -2.80 -2.40 -0.63
N ASP A 324 -2.19 -3.51 -0.19
CA ASP A 324 -2.55 -4.14 1.09
C ASP A 324 -2.49 -3.12 2.25
N MET A 325 -1.42 -2.30 2.29
CA MET A 325 -1.23 -1.29 3.33
C MET A 325 -2.29 -0.18 3.29
N ILE A 326 -2.55 0.38 2.10
CA ILE A 326 -3.54 1.43 1.88
C ILE A 326 -4.95 0.90 2.21
N LEU A 327 -5.29 -0.30 1.73
CA LEU A 327 -6.61 -0.91 1.97
C LEU A 327 -6.81 -1.34 3.44
N GLY A 328 -5.71 -1.58 4.17
CA GLY A 328 -5.70 -1.84 5.61
C GLY A 328 -5.83 -0.59 6.47
N TRP A 329 -5.76 0.62 5.90
CA TRP A 329 -5.78 1.86 6.68
C TRP A 329 -7.11 2.08 7.41
N ARG A 330 -7.06 2.22 8.74
CA ARG A 330 -8.23 2.50 9.58
C ARG A 330 -7.84 3.44 10.71
N LEU A 331 -8.64 4.49 10.93
CA LEU A 331 -8.56 5.30 12.12
C LEU A 331 -9.22 4.58 13.31
N GLN A 332 -8.66 4.76 14.49
CA GLN A 332 -9.34 4.42 15.73
C GLN A 332 -10.59 5.29 15.87
N ASN A 333 -11.73 4.67 16.14
CA ASN A 333 -12.95 5.42 16.40
C ASN A 333 -12.84 6.06 17.78
N PRO A 334 -12.91 7.40 17.90
CA PRO A 334 -12.77 8.09 19.18
C PRO A 334 -13.85 7.69 20.20
N LYS A 335 -15.00 7.19 19.73
CA LYS A 335 -16.10 6.72 20.57
C LYS A 335 -15.91 5.28 21.10
N LYS A 336 -14.81 4.61 20.73
CA LYS A 336 -14.56 3.19 21.07
C LYS A 336 -13.25 3.09 21.86
N SER A 337 -13.31 2.44 23.02
CA SER A 337 -12.15 2.20 23.87
C SER A 337 -11.18 1.19 23.25
N THR A 338 -9.93 1.17 23.72
CA THR A 338 -8.95 0.14 23.36
C THR A 338 -9.48 -1.27 23.67
N ALA A 339 -10.19 -1.43 24.79
CA ALA A 339 -10.84 -2.69 25.19
C ALA A 339 -11.85 -3.20 24.14
N TYR A 340 -12.59 -2.31 23.46
CA TYR A 340 -13.50 -2.71 22.37
C TYR A 340 -12.76 -3.39 21.21
N TYR A 341 -11.58 -2.87 20.86
CA TYR A 341 -10.78 -3.45 19.79
C TYR A 341 -10.06 -4.71 20.24
N GLN A 342 -9.62 -4.78 21.50
CA GLN A 342 -9.06 -6.00 22.07
C GLN A 342 -10.06 -7.16 22.04
N ASP A 343 -11.32 -6.91 22.43
CA ASP A 343 -12.40 -7.91 22.37
C ASP A 343 -12.72 -8.33 20.92
N LYS A 344 -12.78 -7.38 20.00
CA LYS A 344 -13.03 -7.68 18.58
C LYS A 344 -11.91 -8.46 17.90
N LEU A 345 -10.65 -8.16 18.23
CA LEU A 345 -9.50 -8.78 17.58
C LEU A 345 -9.14 -10.11 18.26
N LYS A 346 -9.39 -10.24 19.57
CA LYS A 346 -9.03 -11.43 20.37
C LYS A 346 -7.56 -11.82 20.16
N LEU A 347 -6.67 -10.83 20.22
CA LEU A 347 -5.24 -11.01 20.00
C LEU A 347 -4.55 -11.47 21.29
N THR A 348 -3.61 -12.40 21.15
CA THR A 348 -2.64 -12.70 22.22
C THR A 348 -1.46 -11.72 22.16
N LYS A 349 -0.73 -11.57 23.27
CA LYS A 349 0.48 -10.73 23.34
C LYS A 349 1.53 -11.15 22.30
N HIS A 350 1.74 -12.46 22.15
CA HIS A 350 2.62 -13.04 21.13
C HIS A 350 2.20 -12.68 19.70
N GLN A 351 0.90 -12.72 19.39
CA GLN A 351 0.41 -12.33 18.06
C GLN A 351 0.61 -10.83 17.80
N LEU A 352 0.42 -9.99 18.82
CA LEU A 352 0.62 -8.54 18.71
C LEU A 352 2.11 -8.21 18.51
N GLU A 353 3.01 -8.87 19.25
CA GLU A 353 4.46 -8.75 19.09
C GLU A 353 4.90 -9.16 17.69
N LYS A 354 4.33 -10.23 17.14
CA LYS A 354 4.59 -10.66 15.76
C LYS A 354 4.12 -9.65 14.72
N LEU A 355 2.95 -9.03 14.90
CA LEU A 355 2.46 -7.99 13.99
C LEU A 355 3.38 -6.76 14.01
N GLY A 356 3.92 -6.41 15.18
CA GLY A 356 4.77 -5.24 15.36
C GLY A 356 3.98 -3.94 15.52
N PRO A 357 4.67 -2.82 15.82
CA PRO A 357 4.05 -1.51 15.96
C PRO A 357 3.61 -0.95 14.59
N ASP A 358 2.79 0.10 14.61
CA ASP A 358 2.45 0.82 13.39
C ASP A 358 3.70 1.46 12.79
N VAL A 359 4.03 1.21 11.53
CA VAL A 359 5.29 1.69 10.92
C VAL A 359 5.43 3.23 10.98
N PHE A 360 4.32 3.96 10.88
CA PHE A 360 4.26 5.42 10.91
C PHE A 360 3.92 6.00 12.29
N TRP A 361 4.15 5.24 13.35
CA TRP A 361 3.96 5.70 14.72
C TRP A 361 4.76 6.98 15.03
N SER A 362 4.17 7.86 15.84
CA SER A 362 4.83 9.02 16.44
C SER A 362 5.17 8.72 17.91
N VAL A 363 6.19 9.39 18.44
CA VAL A 363 6.49 9.32 19.87
C VAL A 363 5.29 9.88 20.64
N SER A 364 4.65 9.00 21.40
CA SER A 364 3.61 9.41 22.33
C SER A 364 4.33 10.14 23.47
N GLN A 365 3.99 11.40 23.75
CA GLN A 365 4.47 12.12 24.95
C GLN A 365 3.86 11.51 26.21
N HIS A 366 4.06 10.21 26.45
CA HIS A 366 3.80 9.61 27.75
C HIS A 366 4.95 9.85 28.74
N ASP A 367 6.08 10.42 28.31
CA ASP A 367 7.23 10.66 29.17
C ASP A 367 7.39 12.11 29.64
N GLU A 368 6.49 13.03 29.27
CA GLU A 368 6.48 14.39 29.84
C GLU A 368 5.10 14.72 30.42
N GLU A 369 4.88 14.27 31.65
CA GLU A 369 3.92 14.86 32.57
C GLU A 369 4.26 16.35 32.76
N THR A 370 3.82 17.21 31.86
CA THR A 370 3.70 18.64 32.13
C THR A 370 2.31 18.89 32.68
N VAL A 371 2.25 18.83 34.02
CA VAL A 371 1.15 19.35 34.82
C VAL A 371 1.06 20.85 34.59
N ASP A 372 0.11 21.31 33.79
CA ASP A 372 -0.27 22.73 33.79
C ASP A 372 -1.55 22.92 34.64
N GLU A 373 -1.35 23.40 35.86
CA GLU A 373 -2.36 23.65 36.90
C GLU A 373 -3.33 24.82 36.61
N ARG A 374 -3.58 25.19 35.35
CA ARG A 374 -4.52 26.30 35.06
C ARG A 374 -5.51 25.90 33.99
N GLY A 375 -6.56 25.22 34.44
CA GLY A 375 -7.75 24.90 33.65
C GLY A 375 -8.55 26.15 33.27
N GLU A 376 -8.10 26.86 32.24
CA GLU A 376 -8.95 27.77 31.48
C GLU A 376 -9.07 27.32 30.01
N PRO A 377 -10.29 27.24 29.46
CA PRO A 377 -10.51 26.87 28.07
C PRO A 377 -10.31 28.10 27.19
N ASP A 378 -9.19 28.17 26.47
CA ASP A 378 -8.92 29.29 25.57
C ASP A 378 -9.74 29.13 24.26
N GLU A 379 -10.65 30.07 24.10
CA GLU A 379 -11.65 30.17 23.05
C GLU A 379 -11.00 30.77 21.79
N PHE A 380 -11.02 30.02 20.68
CA PHE A 380 -10.77 30.45 19.30
C PHE A 380 -9.56 31.39 19.05
N LYS A 381 -8.40 30.83 18.70
CA LYS A 381 -7.35 31.55 17.94
C LYS A 381 -6.48 30.60 17.09
N LYS A 382 -6.61 30.73 15.76
CA LYS A 382 -5.67 30.32 14.69
C LYS A 382 -4.81 29.06 14.97
N SER A 383 -5.41 27.90 14.73
CA SER A 383 -4.81 26.57 14.79
C SER A 383 -3.96 26.26 13.55
N ASP A 384 -2.69 26.64 13.56
CA ASP A 384 -1.68 26.18 12.59
C ASP A 384 -0.32 26.02 13.30
N SER A 385 -0.30 25.55 14.56
CA SER A 385 0.96 25.25 15.26
C SER A 385 1.35 23.79 15.06
N PHE A 386 2.65 23.50 14.94
CA PHE A 386 3.18 22.13 14.97
C PHE A 386 2.78 21.38 16.26
N LYS A 387 2.54 22.11 17.35
CA LYS A 387 1.95 21.54 18.58
C LYS A 387 0.58 20.91 18.33
N ASP A 388 -0.25 21.45 17.43
CA ASP A 388 -1.54 20.86 17.08
C ASP A 388 -1.37 19.55 16.30
N LEU A 389 -0.35 19.45 15.44
CA LEU A 389 0.01 18.20 14.79
C LEU A 389 0.50 17.17 15.83
N LEU A 390 1.37 17.59 16.76
CA LEU A 390 1.83 16.72 17.84
C LEU A 390 0.66 16.25 18.72
N HIS A 391 -0.29 17.12 19.06
CA HIS A 391 -1.50 16.76 19.79
C HIS A 391 -2.45 15.87 18.98
N GLY A 392 -2.64 16.14 17.69
CA GLY A 392 -3.44 15.32 16.78
C GLY A 392 -2.83 13.93 16.55
N LEU A 393 -1.50 13.82 16.67
CA LEU A 393 -0.75 12.56 16.61
C LEU A 393 -0.51 11.92 17.98
N SER A 394 -0.75 12.60 19.10
CA SER A 394 -0.55 12.09 20.47
C SER A 394 -1.84 11.47 21.02
N MET A 395 -1.71 10.39 21.82
CA MET A 395 -2.88 9.68 22.37
C MET A 395 -3.73 10.52 23.35
N ALA A 396 -3.18 11.59 23.92
CA ALA A 396 -3.75 12.18 25.13
C ALA A 396 -5.06 12.97 24.93
N ASN A 397 -5.34 13.57 23.77
CA ASN A 397 -6.47 14.52 23.66
C ASN A 397 -7.73 14.03 22.94
N ILE A 398 -7.80 12.77 22.52
CA ILE A 398 -9.09 12.17 22.15
C ILE A 398 -9.92 11.81 23.40
N SER A 399 -9.27 11.67 24.56
CA SER A 399 -9.95 11.38 25.83
C SER A 399 -10.49 12.60 26.59
N ALA A 400 -10.17 13.84 26.17
CA ALA A 400 -10.55 15.04 26.94
C ALA A 400 -11.58 15.96 26.25
N SER A 401 -11.88 15.77 24.96
CA SER A 401 -12.88 16.60 24.26
C SER A 401 -14.28 15.99 24.33
N SER A 402 -14.77 15.71 25.55
CA SER A 402 -16.16 15.32 25.81
C SER A 402 -16.58 15.62 27.25
N SER A 403 -16.53 16.87 27.68
CA SER A 403 -17.52 17.42 28.63
C SER A 403 -17.42 18.94 28.67
N ASN A 404 -18.40 19.61 28.06
CA ASN A 404 -19.02 20.83 28.56
C ASN A 404 -20.02 21.36 27.52
N THR A 405 -21.16 20.67 27.41
CA THR A 405 -22.42 21.39 27.17
C THR A 405 -23.22 21.29 28.46
N ASN A 406 -22.94 22.24 29.34
CA ASN A 406 -23.76 22.55 30.49
C ASN A 406 -25.16 22.91 29.99
N SER A 407 -26.17 22.14 30.39
CA SER A 407 -27.55 22.60 30.48
C SER A 407 -28.04 22.28 31.89
N PRO A 408 -28.73 23.24 32.55
CA PRO A 408 -28.74 23.32 33.99
C PRO A 408 -29.87 22.51 34.63
N SER A 409 -29.62 22.09 35.87
CA SER A 409 -30.56 21.97 36.98
C SER A 409 -31.85 21.16 36.76
N GLU A 410 -31.91 19.98 37.37
CA GLU A 410 -32.97 19.70 38.35
C GLU A 410 -32.59 18.55 39.28
N SER A 411 -32.64 18.88 40.57
CA SER A 411 -32.47 18.06 41.74
C SER A 411 -33.56 17.00 41.87
N THR A 412 -33.18 15.74 42.14
CA THR A 412 -33.98 14.83 42.97
C THR A 412 -33.12 13.64 43.45
N SER A 413 -32.68 13.73 44.71
CA SER A 413 -32.45 12.55 45.56
C SER A 413 -33.80 12.09 46.12
N PRO A 414 -34.05 10.77 46.25
CA PRO A 414 -33.88 10.10 47.55
C PRO A 414 -33.35 8.64 47.41
N LEU A 415 -32.38 8.18 48.20
CA LEU A 415 -32.50 7.56 49.55
C LEU A 415 -32.61 6.02 49.52
N LEU A 416 -31.95 5.38 50.51
CA LEU A 416 -32.04 3.98 51.01
C LEU A 416 -31.05 2.97 50.40
N THR A 417 -30.23 2.16 51.10
CA THR A 417 -29.77 2.00 52.52
C THR A 417 -28.69 0.87 52.50
N PRO A 418 -27.87 0.66 53.54
CA PRO A 418 -26.58 -0.02 53.42
C PRO A 418 -26.64 -1.54 53.63
N THR A 419 -25.92 -2.31 52.80
CA THR A 419 -25.65 -3.73 53.07
C THR A 419 -24.21 -3.90 53.55
N ARG A 420 -24.11 -4.42 54.77
CA ARG A 420 -22.90 -4.77 55.53
C ARG A 420 -22.04 -5.83 54.81
N ARG A 421 -20.73 -5.58 54.85
CA ARG A 421 -19.60 -6.51 55.12
C ARG A 421 -19.72 -7.95 54.59
N SER A 422 -18.97 -8.19 53.52
CA SER A 422 -18.22 -9.43 53.33
C SER A 422 -16.75 -9.08 53.15
N SER A 423 -16.00 -9.16 54.25
CA SER A 423 -14.55 -9.25 54.23
C SER A 423 -14.15 -10.65 53.77
N SER A 424 -13.75 -10.77 52.51
CA SER A 424 -12.90 -11.85 52.04
C SER A 424 -11.75 -11.23 51.27
N SER A 425 -10.65 -11.07 51.99
CA SER A 425 -9.31 -10.87 51.44
C SER A 425 -8.92 -12.10 50.62
N SER A 426 -8.82 -11.96 49.31
CA SER A 426 -7.90 -12.75 48.50
C SER A 426 -7.57 -11.98 47.24
N THR A 427 -6.34 -11.45 47.26
CA THR A 427 -5.43 -11.30 46.11
C THR A 427 -5.93 -10.51 44.91
N SER A 428 -5.53 -9.24 44.91
CA SER A 428 -4.82 -8.59 43.81
C SER A 428 -4.35 -9.57 42.72
N LEU A 429 -5.20 -9.76 41.70
CA LEU A 429 -4.87 -10.27 40.38
C LEU A 429 -5.21 -9.21 39.33
N SER A 430 -4.88 -7.95 39.63
CA SER A 430 -4.88 -6.84 38.67
C SER A 430 -3.47 -6.55 38.13
N GLU A 431 -2.56 -7.51 38.23
CA GLU A 431 -1.26 -7.48 37.54
C GLU A 431 -1.44 -8.21 36.19
N GLY A 432 -1.46 -7.46 35.08
CA GLY A 432 -1.21 -8.04 33.75
C GLY A 432 -2.14 -7.65 32.59
N ILE A 433 -3.18 -6.83 32.79
CA ILE A 433 -3.87 -6.15 31.65
C ILE A 433 -3.09 -4.87 31.27
N ASP A 434 -1.76 -4.98 31.25
CA ASP A 434 -0.88 -3.92 30.79
C ASP A 434 -1.08 -3.73 29.29
N ASP A 435 -1.86 -2.70 28.99
CA ASP A 435 -1.81 -1.85 27.81
C ASP A 435 -1.35 -2.52 26.50
N MET A 436 -2.14 -3.49 26.02
CA MET A 436 -1.99 -4.00 24.66
C MET A 436 -2.39 -2.87 23.68
N ASN A 437 -1.41 -2.06 23.29
CA ASN A 437 -1.57 -0.94 22.37
C ASN A 437 -1.70 -1.47 20.93
N ILE A 438 -2.92 -1.44 20.39
CA ILE A 438 -3.21 -1.90 19.04
C ILE A 438 -2.70 -0.85 18.04
N PRO A 439 -1.89 -1.22 17.04
CA PRO A 439 -1.25 -0.26 16.15
C PRO A 439 -2.25 0.26 15.10
N PHE A 440 -2.97 1.33 15.46
CA PHE A 440 -3.78 2.11 14.51
C PHE A 440 -2.91 3.13 13.78
N SER A 441 -3.20 3.36 12.49
CA SER A 441 -2.63 4.50 11.78
C SER A 441 -3.21 5.80 12.31
N ARG A 442 -2.36 6.82 12.39
CA ARG A 442 -2.74 8.21 12.63
C ARG A 442 -2.49 9.11 11.41
N LEU A 443 -1.69 8.62 10.46
CA LEU A 443 -1.27 9.35 9.27
C LEU A 443 -2.21 9.02 8.11
N ASP A 444 -2.53 9.99 7.26
CA ASP A 444 -3.29 9.73 6.04
C ASP A 444 -2.48 8.79 5.10
N PRO A 445 -3.10 7.76 4.49
CA PRO A 445 -2.37 6.76 3.72
C PRO A 445 -1.74 7.34 2.45
N HIS A 446 -2.22 8.46 1.91
CA HIS A 446 -1.57 9.14 0.79
C HIS A 446 -0.37 9.97 1.22
N ILE A 447 -0.26 10.33 2.49
CA ILE A 447 0.98 10.91 3.05
C ILE A 447 1.98 9.82 3.40
N GLU A 448 1.53 8.67 3.92
CA GLU A 448 2.37 7.47 4.05
C GLU A 448 3.05 7.13 2.71
N LEU A 449 2.29 7.24 1.60
CA LEU A 449 2.77 7.05 0.24
C LEU A 449 3.88 8.04 -0.19
N VAL A 450 3.88 9.27 0.32
CA VAL A 450 4.96 10.25 0.11
C VAL A 450 6.27 9.72 0.72
N PHE A 451 6.23 9.23 1.95
CA PHE A 451 7.41 8.69 2.61
C PHE A 451 7.86 7.36 2.01
N ILE A 452 6.94 6.50 1.56
CA ILE A 452 7.28 5.29 0.79
C ILE A 452 7.99 5.66 -0.50
N SER A 453 7.54 6.71 -1.17
CA SER A 453 8.19 7.23 -2.38
C SER A 453 9.62 7.70 -2.10
N LEU A 454 9.84 8.42 -1.00
CA LEU A 454 11.18 8.84 -0.57
C LEU A 454 12.07 7.65 -0.19
N ALA A 455 11.53 6.66 0.53
CA ALA A 455 12.26 5.45 0.89
C ALA A 455 12.62 4.61 -0.35
N LEU A 456 11.74 4.52 -1.34
CA LEU A 456 12.03 3.88 -2.63
C LEU A 456 13.19 4.57 -3.33
N LEU A 457 13.19 5.90 -3.41
CA LEU A 457 14.29 6.67 -3.95
C LEU A 457 15.60 6.42 -3.20
N LYS A 458 15.58 6.50 -1.86
CA LYS A 458 16.74 6.21 -1.01
C LYS A 458 17.28 4.79 -1.27
N SER A 459 16.41 3.79 -1.41
CA SER A 459 16.82 2.39 -1.66
C SER A 459 17.56 2.21 -3.01
N LYS A 460 17.39 3.16 -3.93
CA LYS A 460 18.01 3.19 -5.27
C LYS A 460 19.04 4.29 -5.43
N GLU A 461 19.42 4.98 -4.36
CA GLU A 461 20.32 6.14 -4.39
C GLU A 461 21.59 5.88 -5.21
N GLY A 462 22.28 4.75 -4.96
CA GLY A 462 23.49 4.40 -5.70
C GLY A 462 23.28 4.24 -7.21
N THR A 463 22.11 3.76 -7.66
CA THR A 463 21.78 3.72 -9.09
C THR A 463 21.41 5.10 -9.60
N LEU A 464 20.68 5.90 -8.83
CA LEU A 464 20.22 7.22 -9.26
C LEU A 464 21.37 8.22 -9.44
N VAL A 465 22.39 8.15 -8.58
CA VAL A 465 23.59 9.00 -8.65
C VAL A 465 24.44 8.72 -9.91
N GLU A 466 24.37 7.50 -10.46
CA GLU A 466 25.10 7.10 -11.65
C GLU A 466 24.41 7.49 -12.97
N LEU A 467 23.11 7.83 -12.91
CA LEU A 467 22.28 8.09 -14.08
C LEU A 467 22.18 9.59 -14.39
N ASP A 468 22.02 9.91 -15.68
CA ASP A 468 21.68 11.28 -16.06
C ASP A 468 20.20 11.61 -15.76
N GLN A 469 19.82 12.89 -15.90
CA GLN A 469 18.45 13.36 -15.62
C GLN A 469 17.36 12.70 -16.47
N HIS A 470 17.65 12.35 -17.73
CA HIS A 470 16.68 11.68 -18.60
C HIS A 470 16.57 10.20 -18.23
N GLU A 471 17.69 9.56 -17.94
CA GLU A 471 17.79 8.18 -17.50
C GLU A 471 17.14 7.94 -16.15
N ILE A 472 17.32 8.85 -15.17
CA ILE A 472 16.61 8.82 -13.88
C ILE A 472 15.10 8.75 -14.12
N ARG A 473 14.57 9.62 -14.99
CA ARG A 473 13.12 9.63 -15.29
C ARG A 473 12.66 8.34 -15.96
N GLN A 474 13.41 7.85 -16.95
CA GLN A 474 13.10 6.57 -17.59
C GLN A 474 13.12 5.41 -16.57
N PHE A 475 14.09 5.41 -15.67
CA PHE A 475 14.26 4.42 -14.61
C PHE A 475 13.10 4.46 -13.60
N LEU A 476 12.72 5.65 -13.12
CA LEU A 476 11.62 5.82 -12.16
C LEU A 476 10.24 5.57 -12.79
N SER A 477 10.07 5.84 -14.08
CA SER A 477 8.87 5.46 -14.85
C SER A 477 8.78 3.95 -15.11
N ARG A 478 9.88 3.19 -14.90
CA ARG A 478 9.94 1.74 -15.09
C ARG A 478 10.85 1.09 -14.05
N LEU A 479 10.41 1.10 -12.78
CA LEU A 479 11.18 0.43 -11.75
C LEU A 479 11.33 -1.06 -12.09
N PRO A 480 12.56 -1.60 -12.07
CA PRO A 480 12.79 -3.01 -12.34
C PRO A 480 12.13 -3.86 -11.25
N THR A 481 11.39 -4.88 -11.67
CA THR A 481 10.67 -5.81 -10.77
C THR A 481 11.56 -6.77 -10.03
N LYS A 482 12.74 -7.01 -10.57
CA LYS A 482 13.76 -7.75 -9.86
C LYS A 482 14.27 -6.80 -8.79
N SER A 483 13.75 -6.92 -7.57
CA SER A 483 14.51 -6.63 -6.37
C SER A 483 15.90 -7.21 -6.65
N TYR A 484 16.86 -6.33 -6.92
CA TYR A 484 18.13 -6.76 -7.48
C TYR A 484 18.67 -7.85 -6.57
N ASN A 485 19.03 -9.00 -7.16
CA ASN A 485 19.91 -9.93 -6.50
C ASN A 485 21.27 -9.23 -6.32
N TYR A 486 21.35 -8.24 -5.43
CA TYR A 486 22.58 -7.55 -5.05
C TYR A 486 23.58 -8.61 -4.59
N THR A 487 23.07 -9.63 -3.89
CA THR A 487 23.79 -10.84 -3.56
C THR A 487 24.30 -11.58 -4.79
N THR A 488 23.51 -11.91 -5.82
CA THR A 488 24.07 -12.75 -6.90
C THR A 488 25.14 -12.02 -7.72
N ARG A 489 25.05 -10.72 -8.02
CA ARG A 489 26.10 -10.06 -8.83
C ARG A 489 27.30 -9.63 -8.00
N TYR A 490 27.11 -9.12 -6.77
CA TYR A 490 28.21 -8.81 -5.87
C TYR A 490 28.84 -10.06 -5.28
N GLN A 491 28.08 -11.12 -4.95
CA GLN A 491 28.66 -12.41 -4.57
C GLN A 491 29.32 -13.07 -5.77
N LYS A 492 28.79 -13.00 -6.99
CA LYS A 492 29.49 -13.52 -8.17
C LYS A 492 30.74 -12.71 -8.47
N TYR A 493 30.73 -11.39 -8.26
CA TYR A 493 31.94 -10.57 -8.36
C TYR A 493 32.93 -10.85 -7.23
N LYS A 494 32.46 -11.02 -5.99
CA LYS A 494 33.27 -11.35 -4.82
C LYS A 494 33.81 -12.79 -4.91
N GLN A 495 33.06 -13.70 -5.48
CA GLN A 495 33.43 -15.09 -5.74
C GLN A 495 34.41 -15.15 -6.91
N MET A 496 34.18 -14.42 -8.01
CA MET A 496 35.16 -14.24 -9.09
C MET A 496 36.44 -13.57 -8.58
N LYS A 497 36.33 -12.61 -7.63
CA LYS A 497 37.47 -11.96 -7.01
C LYS A 497 38.22 -12.94 -6.10
N MET A 498 37.51 -13.71 -5.27
CA MET A 498 38.11 -14.77 -4.46
C MET A 498 38.70 -15.90 -5.30
N GLU A 499 38.12 -16.22 -6.46
CA GLU A 499 38.64 -17.21 -7.41
C GLU A 499 39.91 -16.68 -8.07
N LYS A 500 39.92 -15.42 -8.51
CA LYS A 500 41.15 -14.74 -8.97
C LYS A 500 42.23 -14.68 -7.90
N GLU A 501 41.85 -14.35 -6.66
CA GLU A 501 42.79 -14.29 -5.53
C GLU A 501 43.29 -15.70 -5.14
N LYS A 502 42.50 -16.77 -5.36
CA LYS A 502 42.91 -18.16 -5.14
C LYS A 502 43.76 -18.75 -6.26
N GLU A 503 43.61 -18.28 -7.50
CA GLU A 503 44.48 -18.68 -8.60
C GLU A 503 45.89 -18.10 -8.45
N GLU A 504 46.04 -16.98 -7.74
CA GLU A 504 47.34 -16.36 -7.47
C GLU A 504 48.05 -16.95 -6.24
N ASP A 505 47.34 -17.60 -5.31
CA ASP A 505 47.92 -18.14 -4.08
C ASP A 505 47.82 -19.68 -4.02
N ASN A 506 48.67 -20.30 -4.83
CA ASN A 506 48.86 -21.74 -4.93
C ASN A 506 49.58 -22.26 -3.68
N GLY A 507 48.83 -22.51 -2.60
CA GLY A 507 49.38 -23.01 -1.34
C GLY A 507 48.36 -23.69 -0.42
N ASN A 508 48.22 -25.01 -0.58
CA ASN A 508 47.79 -26.02 0.41
C ASN A 508 46.87 -25.61 1.58
N GLY A 509 45.63 -26.14 1.60
CA GLY A 509 44.84 -26.22 2.83
C GLY A 509 43.38 -26.66 2.64
N SER A 510 43.09 -27.92 2.99
CA SER A 510 41.78 -28.56 2.93
C SER A 510 40.86 -28.21 4.11
N VAL A 511 39.56 -28.06 3.80
CA VAL A 511 38.36 -28.55 4.51
C VAL A 511 38.23 -28.28 6.02
N SER A 512 37.22 -27.48 6.37
CA SER A 512 36.21 -27.87 7.38
C SER A 512 34.94 -27.02 7.26
N SER A 513 33.85 -27.74 7.05
CA SER A 513 32.47 -27.32 7.11
C SER A 513 31.98 -27.38 8.55
N GLU A 514 31.56 -26.25 9.12
CA GLU A 514 30.79 -26.17 10.37
C GLU A 514 29.54 -25.33 10.07
N ALA A 515 28.39 -25.99 9.98
CA ALA A 515 27.50 -26.37 11.07
C ALA A 515 26.47 -25.26 11.32
N SER A 516 25.29 -25.58 10.80
CA SER A 516 23.98 -24.99 11.00
C SER A 516 23.68 -24.70 12.47
N ASN A 517 23.66 -23.41 12.84
CA ASN A 517 22.97 -22.97 14.06
C ASN A 517 21.47 -22.90 13.77
N SER A 518 20.77 -23.88 14.35
CA SER A 518 19.33 -23.92 14.52
C SER A 518 18.98 -23.04 15.71
N ASP A 519 18.21 -21.98 15.48
CA ASP A 519 17.67 -21.14 16.55
C ASP A 519 16.14 -20.99 16.38
N GLY A 520 15.43 -21.39 17.44
CA GLY A 520 14.10 -20.93 17.86
C GLY A 520 12.93 -20.85 16.86
N GLY A 521 12.17 -21.95 16.72
CA GLY A 521 10.72 -21.93 16.98
C GLY A 521 9.73 -21.19 16.06
N SER A 522 10.13 -20.62 14.92
CA SER A 522 9.18 -20.11 13.92
C SER A 522 9.18 -21.01 12.69
N GLN A 523 8.16 -21.84 12.51
CA GLN A 523 7.96 -22.60 11.27
C GLN A 523 7.56 -21.64 10.14
N ILE A 524 8.54 -21.01 9.52
CA ILE A 524 8.37 -20.25 8.29
C ILE A 524 8.23 -21.27 7.15
N ILE A 525 7.02 -21.41 6.60
CA ILE A 525 6.78 -22.21 5.40
C ILE A 525 7.19 -21.37 4.18
N THR A 526 8.03 -21.93 3.32
CA THR A 526 8.62 -21.26 2.15
C THR A 526 8.44 -22.15 0.91
N ASN A 527 8.23 -21.56 -0.27
CA ASN A 527 8.29 -22.30 -1.53
C ASN A 527 9.69 -22.28 -2.19
N ASP A 528 10.66 -21.57 -1.61
CA ASP A 528 12.04 -21.51 -2.11
C ASP A 528 13.01 -22.53 -1.49
N ASN A 529 14.03 -22.91 -2.26
CA ASN A 529 15.35 -23.30 -1.74
C ASN A 529 16.09 -22.06 -1.17
N ALA A 530 16.72 -22.22 -0.01
CA ALA A 530 17.19 -21.20 0.95
C ALA A 530 17.82 -19.85 0.48
N ASN A 531 18.17 -19.65 -0.80
CA ASN A 531 18.93 -18.50 -1.28
C ASN A 531 18.12 -17.38 -1.98
N SER A 532 16.79 -17.41 -1.99
CA SER A 532 15.96 -16.36 -2.60
C SER A 532 15.49 -15.31 -1.58
N ARG A 533 16.38 -14.38 -1.17
CA ARG A 533 16.03 -13.24 -0.28
C ARG A 533 15.34 -12.10 -1.03
N ARG A 534 14.23 -12.36 -1.72
CA ARG A 534 13.60 -11.36 -2.63
C ARG A 534 12.42 -10.58 -2.03
N TYR A 535 11.71 -11.14 -1.05
CA TYR A 535 10.39 -10.61 -0.66
C TYR A 535 10.41 -9.54 0.43
N ASP A 536 11.48 -9.42 1.20
CA ASP A 536 11.57 -8.38 2.23
C ASP A 536 11.90 -6.99 1.65
N PHE A 537 12.10 -6.85 0.33
CA PHE A 537 12.50 -5.56 -0.25
C PHE A 537 11.47 -4.47 0.04
N MET A 538 10.19 -4.71 -0.26
CA MET A 538 9.16 -3.69 -0.06
C MET A 538 8.85 -3.47 1.42
N ASP A 539 8.95 -4.50 2.27
CA ASP A 539 8.80 -4.33 3.71
C ASP A 539 9.94 -3.50 4.31
N ASN A 540 11.18 -3.68 3.83
CA ASN A 540 12.31 -2.83 4.21
C ASN A 540 12.10 -1.38 3.76
N VAL A 541 11.55 -1.16 2.57
CA VAL A 541 11.18 0.17 2.07
C VAL A 541 10.09 0.80 2.94
N VAL A 542 9.07 0.04 3.32
CA VAL A 542 7.99 0.52 4.21
C VAL A 542 8.55 0.87 5.59
N ASN A 543 9.41 0.03 6.17
CA ASN A 543 10.05 0.34 7.46
C ASN A 543 10.92 1.59 7.40
N GLU A 544 11.72 1.73 6.33
CA GLU A 544 12.51 2.93 6.07
C GLU A 544 11.63 4.18 5.87
N ALA A 545 10.45 4.03 5.25
CA ALA A 545 9.49 5.13 5.15
C ALA A 545 9.02 5.61 6.54
N GLY A 546 8.80 4.68 7.48
CA GLY A 546 8.51 5.00 8.87
C GLY A 546 9.65 5.73 9.59
N GLU A 547 10.90 5.34 9.33
CA GLU A 547 12.09 6.04 9.84
C GLU A 547 12.19 7.47 9.27
N LEU A 548 11.99 7.63 7.95
CA LEU A 548 12.00 8.94 7.30
C LEU A 548 10.88 9.84 7.82
N TRP A 549 9.69 9.29 8.05
CA TRP A 549 8.57 9.99 8.69
C TRP A 549 8.98 10.50 10.07
N ARG A 550 9.50 9.62 10.94
CA ARG A 550 9.93 10.01 12.29
C ARG A 550 11.06 11.05 12.24
N LYS A 551 12.05 10.88 11.36
CA LYS A 551 13.14 11.85 11.18
C LYS A 551 12.61 13.23 10.77
N TRP A 552 11.68 13.27 9.82
CA TRP A 552 11.03 14.51 9.39
C TRP A 552 10.24 15.14 10.52
N PHE A 553 9.41 14.34 11.19
CA PHE A 553 8.55 14.78 12.29
C PHE A 553 9.38 15.38 13.43
N TRP A 554 10.46 14.72 13.84
CA TRP A 554 11.38 15.23 14.85
C TRP A 554 12.09 16.51 14.41
N SER A 555 12.52 16.58 13.15
CA SER A 555 13.17 17.79 12.63
C SER A 555 12.22 18.98 12.60
N GLU A 556 10.94 18.79 12.24
CA GLU A 556 9.96 19.88 12.35
C GLU A 556 9.66 20.24 13.82
N ALA A 557 9.66 19.27 14.74
CA ALA A 557 9.47 19.56 16.16
C ALA A 557 10.55 20.50 16.70
N VAL A 558 11.81 20.17 16.41
CA VAL A 558 12.98 20.96 16.83
C VAL A 558 13.05 22.31 16.12
N ASP A 559 12.72 22.39 14.83
CA ASP A 559 12.75 23.67 14.08
C ASP A 559 11.66 24.67 14.53
N ASN A 560 10.62 24.20 15.26
CA ASN A 560 9.51 25.03 15.76
C ASN A 560 9.65 25.41 17.25
N GLU A 561 10.67 24.90 17.96
CA GLU A 561 11.11 25.39 19.27
C GLU A 561 12.06 26.58 19.13
#